data_AF-A0A1V9F2E8-F1
#
_entry.id   AF-A0A1V9F2E8-F1
#
_cell.length_a   1.000
_cell.length_b   1.000
_cell.length_c   1.000
_cell.angle_alpha   90.00
_cell.angle_beta   90.00
_cell.angle_gamma   90.00
#
_symmetry.space_group_name_H-M   'P 1'
#
loop_
_entity.id
_entity.type
_entity.pdbx_description
1 polymer ?
#
loop_
_entity_poly.entity_id
_entity_poly.type
_entity_poly.pdbx_seq_one_letter_code
_entity_poly.pdbx_strand_id
1 'polypeptide(L)'
;MQNYIFKDIDIHNSAINIGLRSKPYLVPMEESFEIPVTYKNKEFIFTAVLQRSGYSYRIVVNLEEISICFEPDEERNFRVVMMPGQPERAMDRIDKALVAVLHDRLVELLR
;
A
#
# COMPACT_ATOMS: atom_id res chain seq x y z
N MET A 1 24.94 -21.16 -19.79
CA MET A 1 24.68 -22.06 -18.64
C MET A 1 25.43 -21.51 -17.45
N GLN A 2 24.72 -21.01 -16.44
CA GLN A 2 25.34 -20.60 -15.18
C GLN A 2 24.38 -20.99 -14.05
N ASN A 3 24.82 -21.93 -13.22
CA ASN A 3 24.07 -22.53 -12.12
C ASN A 3 24.02 -21.56 -10.94
N TYR A 4 22.82 -21.30 -10.42
CA TYR A 4 22.67 -20.72 -9.08
C TYR A 4 22.09 -21.78 -8.15
N ILE A 5 22.90 -22.19 -7.17
CA ILE A 5 22.52 -23.05 -6.06
C ILE A 5 21.98 -22.12 -4.96
N PHE A 6 20.68 -22.19 -4.67
CA PHE A 6 20.13 -21.59 -3.45
C PHE A 6 20.06 -22.66 -2.37
N LYS A 7 20.79 -22.44 -1.27
CA LYS A 7 20.68 -23.23 -0.04
C LYS A 7 19.46 -22.75 0.74
N ASP A 8 18.56 -23.71 0.97
CA ASP A 8 17.72 -23.93 2.14
C ASP A 8 17.19 -22.68 2.88
N ILE A 9 15.93 -22.34 2.61
CA ILE A 9 15.07 -21.61 3.54
C ILE A 9 13.97 -22.59 3.96
N ASP A 10 14.01 -23.02 5.21
CA ASP A 10 12.95 -23.80 5.86
C ASP A 10 11.69 -22.94 5.99
N ILE A 11 10.68 -23.26 5.19
CA ILE A 11 9.34 -22.66 5.28
C ILE A 11 8.41 -23.69 5.93
N HIS A 12 8.36 -23.71 7.26
CA HIS A 12 7.22 -24.30 7.97
C HIS A 12 6.08 -23.28 7.95
N ASN A 13 5.31 -23.28 6.87
CA ASN A 13 3.97 -22.72 6.87
C ASN A 13 3.01 -23.71 6.21
N SER A 14 2.37 -24.50 7.07
CA SER A 14 1.37 -25.50 6.70
C SER A 14 0.08 -24.79 6.30
N ALA A 15 -0.18 -24.64 5.00
CA ALA A 15 -1.51 -24.31 4.50
C ALA A 15 -1.74 -24.91 3.10
N ILE A 16 -2.38 -26.09 3.14
CA ILE A 16 -3.43 -26.60 2.25
C ILE A 16 -3.23 -26.44 0.73
N ASN A 17 -3.10 -27.62 0.12
CA ASN A 17 -2.97 -27.90 -1.30
C ASN A 17 -4.30 -27.63 -2.05
N ILE A 18 -4.40 -26.50 -2.75
CA ILE A 18 -5.29 -26.37 -3.92
C ILE A 18 -4.48 -25.83 -5.10
N GLY A 19 -4.36 -26.66 -6.13
CA GLY A 19 -3.50 -26.42 -7.26
C GLY A 19 -3.96 -25.25 -8.13
N LEU A 20 -3.23 -24.15 -8.10
CA LEU A 20 -3.03 -23.22 -9.20
C LEU A 20 -1.59 -22.71 -9.10
N ARG A 21 -0.83 -22.81 -10.20
CA ARG A 21 0.54 -22.28 -10.32
C ARG A 21 0.54 -20.77 -10.06
N SER A 22 0.73 -20.34 -8.82
CA SER A 22 1.12 -18.98 -8.50
C SER A 22 2.65 -18.90 -8.59
N LYS A 23 3.14 -18.09 -9.54
CA LYS A 23 4.50 -17.56 -9.47
C LYS A 23 4.65 -16.93 -8.08
N PRO A 24 5.73 -17.20 -7.31
CA PRO A 24 5.95 -16.49 -6.07
C PRO A 24 6.25 -15.05 -6.44
N TYR A 25 5.22 -14.20 -6.43
CA TYR A 25 5.46 -12.78 -6.28
C TYR A 25 6.18 -12.68 -4.95
N LEU A 26 7.44 -12.27 -5.01
CA LEU A 26 8.12 -11.73 -3.85
C LEU A 26 7.21 -10.60 -3.38
N VAL A 27 6.38 -10.86 -2.37
CA VAL A 27 5.86 -9.78 -1.54
C VAL A 27 7.12 -9.08 -1.06
N PRO A 28 7.41 -7.85 -1.51
CA PRO A 28 8.46 -7.12 -0.84
C PRO A 28 8.05 -7.08 0.63
N MET A 29 9.02 -7.05 1.56
CA MET A 29 8.73 -6.83 2.98
C MET A 29 8.21 -5.39 3.18
N GLU A 30 7.11 -5.05 2.51
CA GLU A 30 6.38 -3.81 2.66
C GLU A 30 5.50 -4.00 3.90
N GLU A 31 5.76 -3.17 4.91
CA GLU A 31 4.98 -3.19 6.15
C GLU A 31 3.57 -2.68 5.81
N SER A 32 2.60 -3.60 5.76
CA SER A 32 1.19 -3.24 5.66
C SER A 32 0.64 -2.87 7.03
N PHE A 33 -0.26 -1.90 7.05
CA PHE A 33 -0.94 -1.45 8.27
C PHE A 33 -2.38 -1.01 7.95
N GLU A 34 -3.19 -0.92 8.99
CA GLU A 34 -4.60 -0.52 8.88
C GLU A 34 -4.79 0.94 9.27
N ILE A 35 -5.61 1.64 8.50
CA ILE A 35 -5.99 3.03 8.73
C ILE A 35 -7.49 3.06 9.05
N PRO A 36 -7.87 3.07 10.33
CA PRO A 36 -9.26 3.27 10.72
C PRO A 36 -9.64 4.74 10.52
N VAL A 37 -10.77 4.99 9.86
CA VAL A 37 -11.33 6.34 9.65
C VAL A 37 -12.84 6.35 9.79
N THR A 38 -13.36 7.40 10.42
CA THR A 38 -14.78 7.75 10.38
C THR A 38 -15.03 8.71 9.23
N TYR A 39 -15.84 8.31 8.24
CA TYR A 39 -16.20 9.14 7.10
C TYR A 39 -17.70 9.09 6.82
N LYS A 40 -18.36 10.25 6.70
CA LYS A 40 -19.83 10.35 6.48
C LYS A 40 -20.63 9.48 7.48
N ASN A 41 -20.27 9.53 8.76
CA ASN A 41 -20.87 8.75 9.86
C ASN A 41 -20.76 7.22 9.68
N LYS A 42 -19.77 6.75 8.93
CA LYS A 42 -19.46 5.33 8.77
C LYS A 42 -18.00 5.07 9.13
N GLU A 43 -17.76 3.96 9.80
CA GLU A 43 -16.42 3.47 10.09
C GLU A 43 -15.88 2.69 8.90
N PHE A 44 -14.65 2.99 8.50
CA PHE A 44 -13.91 2.28 7.47
C PHE A 44 -12.54 1.87 8.00
N ILE A 45 -12.04 0.74 7.54
CA ILE A 45 -10.65 0.32 7.75
C ILE A 45 -10.02 0.15 6.38
N PHE A 46 -9.03 0.98 6.09
CA PHE A 46 -8.28 0.90 4.84
C PHE A 46 -6.95 0.19 5.06
N THR A 47 -6.61 -0.76 4.20
CA THR A 47 -5.27 -1.35 4.19
C THR A 47 -4.32 -0.43 3.45
N ALA A 48 -3.21 -0.10 4.10
CA ALA A 48 -2.13 0.70 3.55
C ALA A 48 -0.82 -0.08 3.56
N VAL A 49 0.09 0.30 2.67
CA VAL A 49 1.40 -0.34 2.52
C VAL A 49 2.49 0.72 2.50
N LEU A 50 3.46 0.61 3.42
CA LEU A 50 4.64 1.46 3.45
C LEU A 50 5.70 0.93 2.47
N GLN A 51 5.97 1.71 1.42
CA GLN A 51 6.97 1.38 0.41
C GLN A 51 8.16 2.33 0.53
N ARG A 52 9.34 1.82 0.85
CA ARG A 52 10.58 2.62 0.94
C ARG A 52 11.30 2.63 -0.40
N SER A 53 11.81 3.79 -0.82
CA SER A 53 12.63 3.93 -2.02
C SER A 53 13.77 4.92 -1.77
N GLY A 54 15.00 4.41 -1.73
CA GLY A 54 16.18 5.20 -1.38
C GLY A 54 16.03 5.86 0.00
N TYR A 55 16.09 7.18 0.04
CA TYR A 55 15.95 7.99 1.26
C TYR A 55 14.52 8.49 1.52
N SER A 56 13.55 8.11 0.68
CA SER A 56 12.15 8.47 0.83
C SER A 56 11.27 7.25 1.03
N TYR A 57 10.00 7.48 1.30
CA TYR A 57 8.97 6.47 1.38
C TYR A 57 7.66 6.98 0.78
N ARG A 58 6.79 6.05 0.44
CA ARG A 58 5.39 6.34 0.09
C ARG A 58 4.47 5.38 0.81
N ILE A 59 3.22 5.79 0.96
CA ILE A 59 2.17 5.01 1.57
C ILE A 59 1.10 4.81 0.52
N VAL A 60 0.85 3.55 0.15
CA VAL A 60 -0.17 3.19 -0.82
C VAL A 60 -1.38 2.70 -0.06
N VAL A 61 -2.46 3.49 -0.07
CA VAL A 61 -3.75 3.16 0.54
C VAL A 61 -4.63 2.53 -0.53
N ASN A 62 -5.08 1.31 -0.31
CA ASN A 62 -5.93 0.60 -1.27
C ASN A 62 -7.41 0.90 -0.98
N LEU A 63 -8.08 1.58 -1.92
CA LEU A 63 -9.53 1.63 -2.00
C LEU A 63 -9.93 0.62 -3.07
N GLU A 64 -11.00 -0.14 -2.84
CA GLU A 64 -11.51 -1.24 -3.69
C GLU A 64 -10.87 -1.38 -5.09
N GLU A 65 -11.13 -0.43 -6.00
CA GLU A 65 -10.60 -0.45 -7.38
C GLU A 65 -9.48 0.58 -7.66
N ILE A 66 -9.13 1.43 -6.70
CA ILE A 66 -8.19 2.55 -6.88
C ILE A 66 -7.27 2.68 -5.66
N SER A 67 -5.96 2.68 -5.88
CA SER A 67 -5.00 3.02 -4.83
C SER A 67 -4.72 4.53 -4.79
N ILE A 68 -4.59 5.11 -3.60
CA ILE A 68 -4.09 6.47 -3.39
C ILE A 68 -2.66 6.37 -2.87
N CYS A 69 -1.73 7.10 -3.46
CA CYS A 69 -0.35 7.16 -3.00
C CYS A 69 -0.07 8.48 -2.29
N PHE A 70 0.44 8.41 -1.07
CA PHE A 70 0.92 9.54 -0.28
C PHE A 70 2.45 9.49 -0.19
N GLU A 71 3.13 10.61 -0.43
CA GLU A 71 4.57 10.73 -0.23
C GLU A 71 4.89 12.02 0.54
N PRO A 72 5.94 12.02 1.38
CA PRO A 72 6.38 13.24 2.03
C PRO A 72 6.91 14.22 0.98
N ASP A 73 6.46 15.46 1.06
CA ASP A 73 7.02 16.57 0.31
C ASP A 73 8.26 17.15 1.02
N GLU A 74 8.79 18.24 0.47
CA GLU A 74 10.00 18.90 0.96
C GLU A 74 9.81 19.48 2.39
N GLU A 75 8.57 19.76 2.79
CA GLU A 75 8.19 20.28 4.11
C GLU A 75 7.74 19.16 5.08
N ARG A 76 7.81 17.89 4.66
CA ARG A 76 7.33 16.71 5.39
C ARG A 76 5.81 16.65 5.58
N ASN A 77 5.05 17.34 4.74
CA ASN A 77 3.62 17.11 4.60
C ASN A 77 3.39 15.98 3.59
N PHE A 78 2.24 15.30 3.65
CA PHE A 78 1.92 14.28 2.65
C PHE A 78 1.25 14.92 1.43
N ARG A 79 1.86 14.74 0.24
CA ARG A 79 1.22 15.03 -1.04
C ARG A 79 0.65 13.75 -1.66
N VAL A 80 -0.43 13.90 -2.42
CA VAL A 80 -1.08 12.81 -3.13
C VAL A 80 -0.55 12.72 -4.56
N VAL A 81 -0.16 11.52 -5.00
CA VAL A 81 0.36 11.26 -6.35
C VAL A 81 -0.37 10.08 -7.01
N MET A 82 -0.46 10.10 -8.34
CA MET A 82 -1.02 8.97 -9.11
C MET A 82 0.00 7.85 -9.25
N MET A 83 -0.45 6.61 -9.11
CA MET A 83 0.42 5.44 -9.34
C MET A 83 0.56 5.15 -10.83
N PRO A 84 1.74 4.68 -11.30
CA PRO A 84 1.92 4.24 -12.67
C PRO A 84 0.87 3.18 -13.06
N GLY A 85 0.26 3.34 -14.22
CA GLY A 85 -0.74 2.39 -14.74
C GLY A 85 -2.18 2.64 -14.27
N GLN A 86 -2.43 3.64 -13.42
CA GLN A 86 -3.79 4.08 -13.12
C GLN A 86 -4.38 4.91 -14.27
N PRO A 87 -5.70 4.82 -14.52
CA PRO A 87 -6.39 5.74 -15.42
C PRO A 87 -6.16 7.20 -15.00
N GLU A 88 -5.96 8.09 -15.98
CA GLU A 88 -5.71 9.53 -15.74
C GLU A 88 -6.81 10.22 -14.89
N ARG A 89 -8.03 9.69 -14.95
CA ARG A 89 -9.20 10.17 -14.19
C ARG A 89 -9.60 9.25 -13.03
N ALA A 90 -8.71 8.37 -12.58
CA ALA A 90 -9.00 7.50 -11.44
C ALA A 90 -9.32 8.33 -10.18
N MET A 91 -8.54 9.39 -9.95
CA MET A 91 -8.73 10.28 -8.80
C MET A 91 -10.04 11.08 -8.83
N ASP A 92 -10.64 11.31 -10.01
CA ASP A 92 -11.93 12.01 -10.13
C ASP A 92 -13.09 11.23 -9.50
N ARG A 93 -12.93 9.91 -9.34
CA ARG A 93 -13.93 9.02 -8.72
C ARG A 93 -13.84 9.00 -7.20
N ILE A 94 -12.78 9.55 -6.63
CA ILE A 94 -12.56 9.55 -5.19
C ILE A 94 -13.06 10.87 -4.63
N ASP A 95 -13.88 10.76 -3.58
CA ASP A 95 -14.34 11.94 -2.86
C ASP A 95 -13.15 12.65 -2.18
N LYS A 96 -12.89 13.90 -2.58
CA LYS A 96 -11.77 14.69 -2.05
C LYS A 96 -11.80 14.83 -0.53
N ALA A 97 -13.00 14.82 0.07
CA ALA A 97 -13.13 14.86 1.52
C ALA A 97 -12.66 13.55 2.19
N LEU A 98 -12.83 12.39 1.54
CA LEU A 98 -12.25 11.12 2.02
C LEU A 98 -10.72 11.16 1.97
N VAL A 99 -10.16 11.72 0.88
CA VAL A 99 -8.70 11.89 0.75
C VAL A 99 -8.14 12.75 1.87
N ALA A 100 -8.83 13.84 2.24
CA ALA A 100 -8.43 14.70 3.35
C ALA A 100 -8.48 13.97 4.70
N VAL A 101 -9.53 13.18 4.97
CA VAL A 101 -9.60 12.37 6.21
C VAL A 101 -8.47 11.34 6.28
N LEU A 102 -8.16 10.68 5.17
CA LEU A 102 -7.03 9.74 5.09
C LEU A 102 -5.69 10.44 5.33
N HIS A 103 -5.50 11.63 4.75
CA HIS A 103 -4.32 12.46 4.99
C HIS A 103 -4.16 12.75 6.49
N ASP A 104 -5.19 13.30 7.13
CA ASP A 104 -5.12 13.70 8.53
C ASP A 104 -4.86 12.50 9.45
N ARG A 105 -5.46 11.35 9.13
CA ARG A 105 -5.23 10.12 9.86
C ARG A 105 -3.79 9.60 9.70
N LEU A 106 -3.22 9.65 8.50
CA LEU A 106 -1.83 9.29 8.27
C LEU A 106 -0.85 10.20 9.00
N VAL A 107 -1.14 11.50 9.02
CA VAL A 107 -0.37 12.48 9.79
C VAL A 107 -0.41 12.14 11.28
N GLU A 108 -1.55 11.74 11.83
CA GLU A 108 -1.66 11.33 13.24
C GLU A 108 -0.90 10.02 13.54
N LEU A 109 -1.00 9.02 12.65
CA LEU A 109 -0.40 7.69 12.85
C LEU A 109 1.12 7.67 12.76
N LEU A 110 1.72 8.62 12.03
CA LEU A 110 3.15 8.60 11.67
C LEU A 110 3.95 9.78 12.22
N ARG A 111 3.34 10.58 13.11
CA ARG A 111 3.99 11.67 13.84
C ARG A 111 4.63 11.20 15.14
#